data_AF-A0A318CKF3-F1
#
_entry.id   AF-A0A318CKF3-F1
#
_cell.length_a   1.000
_cell.length_b   1.000
_cell.length_c   1.000
_cell.angle_alpha   90.00
_cell.angle_beta   90.00
_cell.angle_gamma   90.00
#
_symmetry.space_group_name_H-M   'P 1'
#
loop_
_entity.id
_entity.type
_entity.pdbx_description
1 polymer ?
#
loop_
_entity_poly.entity_id
_entity_poly.type
_entity_poly.pdbx_seq_one_letter_code
_entity_poly.pdbx_strand_id
1 'polypeptide(L)'
;MRIDGFPNWFRAFSNEFPDIVDTVIEDELRWEIYESSAEKPSTNILSALRYGDKEFKGRFKSILFELLLENEPANGFVLDHALSLILEGHLDAAFKKKVAELACERFEVATDKKRKFTWLIVLLCIDGVRGCELLKGWITGLPSEEEQKETMINFCSALTDHGNARFGLAVRDYERIEVLAELMPLIYQFVKVEEDVHHEGVYTPKVRDRAEQTRSNLLNVIFDTPGRLSYDVLMNLSKTVSDNFLKDHIDYLAKERAALDAEFEPWHGRNVAEFAESAEKQPQSETDLYELALVRLDELKMDIEDGDESEAALLQKLTKETEIRIVFANRLKKSSRLRYTVGSEEELADASRTDIRLNAPQIPSPVPIELKIADKWTLAELRERMENQLIRQYMRISRYGIFLVIHNGEKKKRHWKDNKTKKMLPFAKLIDTLKQEADYLTRRHPKVADLEVVGIDFTIRFSAKE
;
A
#
# COMPACT_ATOMS: atom_id res chain seq x y z
N MET A 1 -2.00 46.61 4.77
CA MET A 1 -2.98 45.52 4.89
C MET A 1 -2.20 44.30 5.33
N ARG A 2 -2.42 43.81 6.56
CA ARG A 2 -1.65 42.72 7.16
C ARG A 2 -2.20 41.43 6.53
N ILE A 3 -1.48 40.89 5.55
CA ILE A 3 -1.76 39.55 5.01
C ILE A 3 -1.11 38.58 6.00
N ASP A 4 -1.85 37.56 6.43
CA ASP A 4 -1.49 36.64 7.52
C ASP A 4 -0.08 36.05 7.35
N GLY A 5 0.90 36.58 8.09
CA GLY A 5 2.31 36.20 7.97
C GLY A 5 3.29 37.26 8.50
N PHE A 6 4.58 36.90 8.54
CA PHE A 6 5.66 37.85 8.88
C PHE A 6 5.87 38.88 7.76
N PRO A 7 6.32 40.11 8.07
CA PRO A 7 6.71 41.09 7.06
C PRO A 7 7.82 40.55 6.14
N ASN A 8 7.85 41.01 4.88
CA ASN A 8 8.84 40.55 3.89
C ASN A 8 10.31 40.72 4.33
N TRP A 9 10.61 41.69 5.20
CA TRP A 9 11.97 41.90 5.74
C TRP A 9 12.37 40.87 6.80
N PHE A 10 11.40 40.14 7.40
CA PHE A 10 11.65 39.23 8.52
C PHE A 10 12.54 38.05 8.12
N ARG A 11 12.41 37.54 6.88
CA ARG A 11 13.29 36.47 6.38
C ARG A 11 14.75 36.91 6.41
N ALA A 12 15.06 38.07 5.84
CA ALA A 12 16.42 38.60 5.81
C ALA A 12 16.95 38.81 7.24
N PHE A 13 16.10 39.32 8.14
CA PHE A 13 16.46 39.53 9.54
C PHE A 13 16.73 38.23 10.30
N SER A 14 15.90 37.20 10.10
CA SER A 14 16.09 35.89 10.74
C SER A 14 17.30 35.13 10.21
N ASN A 15 17.67 35.34 8.94
CA ASN A 15 18.88 34.76 8.37
C ASN A 15 20.16 35.43 8.88
N GLU A 16 20.11 36.74 9.14
CA GLU A 16 21.25 37.50 9.69
C GLU A 16 21.40 37.28 11.21
N PHE A 17 20.30 37.15 11.95
CA PHE A 17 20.28 37.02 13.42
C PHE A 17 19.45 35.82 13.90
N PRO A 18 19.82 34.58 13.52
CA PRO A 18 19.02 33.39 13.78
C PRO A 18 18.77 33.14 15.26
N ASP A 19 19.79 33.21 16.11
CA ASP A 19 19.67 32.86 17.54
C ASP A 19 18.78 33.84 18.31
N ILE A 20 18.85 35.14 17.96
CA ILE A 20 18.03 36.18 18.59
C ILE A 20 16.57 36.00 18.20
N VAL A 21 16.31 35.74 16.91
CA VAL A 21 14.95 35.53 16.41
C VAL A 21 14.35 34.27 17.01
N ASP A 22 15.10 33.16 17.05
CA ASP A 22 14.61 31.90 17.60
C ASP A 22 14.24 32.05 19.06
N THR A 23 15.09 32.69 19.87
CA THR A 23 14.81 32.93 21.29
C THR A 23 13.47 33.68 21.47
N VAL A 24 13.27 34.77 20.73
CA VAL A 24 12.03 35.57 20.83
C VAL A 24 10.81 34.78 20.36
N ILE A 25 10.94 34.03 19.26
CA ILE A 25 9.84 33.22 18.75
C ILE A 25 9.49 32.09 19.73
N GLU A 26 10.48 31.43 20.32
CA GLU A 26 10.28 30.38 21.33
C GLU A 26 9.59 30.91 22.59
N ASP A 27 9.98 32.08 23.07
CA ASP A 27 9.33 32.73 24.22
C ASP A 27 7.87 33.08 23.93
N GLU A 28 7.58 33.61 22.74
CA GLU A 28 6.21 33.91 22.31
C GLU A 28 5.38 32.64 22.09
N LEU A 29 5.97 31.58 21.52
CA LEU A 29 5.31 30.27 21.37
C LEU A 29 4.94 29.67 22.73
N ARG A 30 5.86 29.75 23.71
CA ARG A 30 5.60 29.32 25.09
C ARG A 30 4.46 30.14 25.69
N TRP A 31 4.49 31.46 25.54
CA TRP A 31 3.41 32.31 26.04
C TRP A 31 2.06 31.96 25.39
N GLU A 32 1.99 31.80 24.07
CA GLU A 32 0.76 31.46 23.37
C GLU A 32 0.21 30.08 23.79
N ILE A 33 1.07 29.09 24.05
CA ILE A 33 0.63 27.75 24.48
C ILE A 33 0.11 27.75 25.93
N TYR A 34 0.70 28.54 26.83
CA TYR A 34 0.42 28.45 28.27
C TYR A 34 -0.63 29.47 28.72
N GLU A 35 -0.59 30.68 28.16
CA GLU A 35 -1.36 31.83 28.66
C GLU A 35 -2.58 32.17 27.77
N SER A 36 -2.72 31.55 26.59
CA SER A 36 -3.90 31.80 25.73
C SER A 36 -5.20 31.33 26.38
N SER A 37 -6.10 32.28 26.61
CA SER A 37 -7.44 31.98 27.15
C SER A 37 -8.27 31.11 26.20
N ALA A 38 -9.17 30.31 26.76
CA ALA A 38 -10.11 29.50 25.96
C ALA A 38 -11.09 30.36 25.11
N GLU A 39 -11.43 31.57 25.56
CA GLU A 39 -12.42 32.44 24.91
C GLU A 39 -11.83 33.39 23.86
N LYS A 40 -10.59 33.84 24.04
CA LYS A 40 -9.90 34.76 23.14
C LYS A 40 -8.57 34.15 22.71
N PRO A 41 -8.49 33.56 21.51
CA PRO A 41 -7.24 33.06 20.99
C PRO A 41 -6.31 34.25 20.70
N SER A 42 -5.10 34.21 21.23
CA SER A 42 -3.99 35.06 20.81
C SER A 42 -3.02 34.23 19.97
N THR A 43 -3.45 33.80 18.77
CA THR A 43 -2.58 33.08 17.83
C THR A 43 -1.87 34.07 16.91
N ASN A 44 -0.96 34.88 17.44
CA ASN A 44 -0.23 35.87 16.65
C ASN A 44 0.96 35.22 15.94
N ILE A 45 1.87 34.61 16.71
CA ILE A 45 3.07 33.95 16.20
C ILE A 45 2.74 32.59 15.59
N LEU A 46 1.88 31.78 16.22
CA LEU A 46 1.46 30.50 15.65
C LEU A 46 0.79 30.67 14.27
N SER A 47 -0.08 31.67 14.13
CA SER A 47 -0.71 32.00 12.85
C SER A 47 0.31 32.55 11.83
N ALA A 48 1.19 33.46 12.26
CA ALA A 48 2.22 34.02 11.40
C ALA A 48 3.20 32.94 10.88
N LEU A 49 3.54 31.94 11.69
CA LEU A 49 4.34 30.79 11.29
C LEU A 49 3.56 29.87 10.33
N ARG A 50 2.29 29.57 10.64
CA ARG A 50 1.46 28.66 9.84
C ARG A 50 1.21 29.18 8.43
N TYR A 51 0.90 30.47 8.28
CA TYR A 51 0.57 31.08 6.97
C TYR A 51 1.74 31.79 6.33
N GLY A 52 2.81 32.06 7.10
CA GLY A 52 4.02 32.67 6.60
C GLY A 52 4.88 31.74 5.75
N ASP A 53 6.16 32.08 5.72
CA ASP A 53 7.13 31.47 4.81
C ASP A 53 7.46 30.01 5.17
N LYS A 54 7.56 29.16 4.13
CA LYS A 54 7.77 27.71 4.24
C LYS A 54 9.07 27.36 4.97
N GLU A 55 10.09 28.20 4.87
CA GLU A 55 11.38 28.01 5.55
C GLU A 55 11.22 27.95 7.08
N PHE A 56 10.24 28.65 7.65
CA PHE A 56 9.98 28.64 9.10
C PHE A 56 9.08 27.50 9.57
N LYS A 57 8.27 26.91 8.68
CA LYS A 57 7.25 25.90 9.05
C LYS A 57 7.81 24.58 9.59
N GLY A 58 9.11 24.35 9.45
CA GLY A 58 9.81 23.21 10.03
C GLY A 58 10.70 23.53 11.23
N ARG A 59 11.08 24.80 11.42
CA ARG A 59 12.14 25.20 12.35
C ARG A 59 11.76 24.97 13.82
N PHE A 60 10.51 25.24 14.17
CA PHE A 60 10.02 25.22 15.55
C PHE A 60 9.25 23.96 15.93
N LYS A 61 9.33 22.89 15.12
CA LYS A 61 8.57 21.65 15.39
C LYS A 61 8.94 20.99 16.72
N SER A 62 10.23 20.88 17.01
CA SER A 62 10.71 20.21 18.23
C SER A 62 10.28 20.97 19.47
N ILE A 63 10.47 22.30 19.50
CA ILE A 63 10.06 23.12 20.63
C ILE A 63 8.54 23.12 20.82
N LEU A 64 7.75 23.22 19.75
CA LEU A 64 6.29 23.09 19.85
C LEU A 64 5.85 21.75 20.42
N PHE A 65 6.52 20.66 20.02
CA PHE A 65 6.25 19.34 20.56
C PHE A 65 6.60 19.26 22.05
N GLU A 66 7.74 19.78 22.48
CA GLU A 66 8.12 19.84 23.90
C GLU A 66 7.13 20.66 24.72
N LEU A 67 6.71 21.83 24.23
CA LEU A 67 5.70 22.67 24.88
C LEU A 67 4.36 21.94 25.01
N LEU A 68 3.94 21.15 24.01
CA LEU A 68 2.71 20.34 24.08
C LEU A 68 2.83 19.11 24.99
N LEU A 69 4.04 18.57 25.22
CA LEU A 69 4.26 17.55 26.24
C LEU A 69 4.04 18.13 27.63
N GLU A 70 4.58 19.34 27.87
CA GLU A 70 4.46 20.02 29.16
C GLU A 70 3.04 20.53 29.43
N ASN A 71 2.39 21.18 28.45
CA ASN A 71 1.07 21.78 28.61
C ASN A 71 0.24 21.73 27.32
N GLU A 72 -0.95 21.14 27.39
CA GLU A 72 -1.92 21.25 26.29
C GLU A 72 -2.64 22.60 26.38
N PRO A 73 -2.66 23.41 25.30
CA PRO A 73 -3.31 24.72 25.34
C PRO A 73 -4.83 24.59 25.51
N ALA A 74 -5.41 25.37 26.42
CA ALA A 74 -6.84 25.39 26.70
C ALA A 74 -7.70 25.79 25.49
N ASN A 75 -7.15 26.57 24.57
CA ASN A 75 -7.81 26.99 23.34
C ASN A 75 -7.58 25.99 22.20
N GLY A 76 -8.68 25.50 21.59
CA GLY A 76 -8.59 24.50 20.51
C GLY A 76 -7.96 25.05 19.22
N PHE A 77 -8.10 26.35 18.94
CA PHE A 77 -7.43 26.96 17.79
C PHE A 77 -5.92 27.02 17.97
N VAL A 78 -5.44 27.31 19.18
CA VAL A 78 -4.00 27.29 19.50
C VAL A 78 -3.44 25.88 19.32
N LEU A 79 -4.15 24.86 19.83
CA LEU A 79 -3.77 23.46 19.61
C LEU A 79 -3.68 23.13 18.12
N ASP A 80 -4.71 23.47 17.33
CA ASP A 80 -4.73 23.18 15.89
C ASP A 80 -3.60 23.84 15.12
N HIS A 81 -3.21 25.06 15.47
CA HIS A 81 -2.08 25.74 14.82
C HIS A 81 -0.74 25.08 15.21
N ALA A 82 -0.55 24.75 16.48
CA ALA A 82 0.65 24.05 16.95
C ALA A 82 0.78 22.68 16.27
N LEU A 83 -0.31 21.89 16.23
CA LEU A 83 -0.34 20.59 15.56
C LEU A 83 -0.13 20.72 14.05
N SER A 84 -0.71 21.74 13.40
CA SER A 84 -0.48 21.99 11.98
C SER A 84 0.99 22.21 11.66
N LEU A 85 1.72 22.95 12.50
CA LEU A 85 3.16 23.17 12.35
C LEU A 85 3.97 21.89 12.63
N ILE A 86 3.64 21.18 13.71
CA ILE A 86 4.29 19.89 14.06
C ILE A 86 4.13 18.88 12.93
N LEU A 87 2.94 18.80 12.33
CA LEU A 87 2.57 17.82 11.30
C LEU A 87 2.85 18.27 9.86
N GLU A 88 3.47 19.43 9.64
CA GLU A 88 3.72 19.93 8.29
C GLU A 88 4.81 19.09 7.57
N GLY A 89 4.60 18.69 6.32
CA GLY A 89 5.66 18.09 5.49
C GLY A 89 6.08 16.67 5.92
N HIS A 90 7.38 16.40 5.98
CA HIS A 90 7.92 15.07 6.32
C HIS A 90 8.34 14.98 7.80
N LEU A 91 8.06 13.84 8.42
CA LEU A 91 8.47 13.49 9.78
C LEU A 91 9.21 12.15 9.77
N ASP A 92 10.32 12.07 10.50
CA ASP A 92 11.06 10.82 10.66
C ASP A 92 10.30 9.81 11.54
N ALA A 93 10.68 8.54 11.45
CA ALA A 93 9.99 7.46 12.13
C ALA A 93 10.04 7.57 13.67
N ALA A 94 11.13 8.10 14.24
CA ALA A 94 11.27 8.23 15.68
C ALA A 94 10.37 9.34 16.22
N PHE A 95 10.29 10.47 15.51
CA PHE A 95 9.40 11.58 15.86
C PHE A 95 7.92 11.20 15.68
N LYS A 96 7.58 10.50 14.57
CA LYS A 96 6.24 9.93 14.38
C LYS A 96 5.80 9.07 15.56
N LYS A 97 6.70 8.20 16.07
CA LYS A 97 6.40 7.36 17.22
C LYS A 97 6.04 8.18 18.47
N LYS A 98 6.81 9.23 18.78
CA LYS A 98 6.54 10.13 19.91
C LYS A 98 5.21 10.87 19.76
N VAL A 99 4.92 11.39 18.57
CA VAL A 99 3.65 12.08 18.28
C VAL A 99 2.46 11.12 18.42
N ALA A 100 2.59 9.87 17.95
CA ALA A 100 1.54 8.86 18.10
C ALA A 100 1.30 8.50 19.58
N GLU A 101 2.36 8.36 20.38
CA GLU A 101 2.24 8.11 21.82
C GLU A 101 1.51 9.25 22.53
N LEU A 102 1.89 10.50 22.25
CA LEU A 102 1.21 11.69 22.78
C LEU A 102 -0.27 11.73 22.36
N ALA A 103 -0.57 11.44 21.09
CA ALA A 103 -1.94 11.45 20.59
C ALA A 103 -2.82 10.40 21.30
N CYS A 104 -2.31 9.19 21.55
CA CYS A 104 -3.02 8.19 22.34
C CYS A 104 -3.27 8.66 23.77
N GLU A 105 -2.24 9.17 24.45
CA GLU A 105 -2.36 9.65 25.83
C GLU A 105 -3.41 10.76 25.95
N ARG A 106 -3.32 11.78 25.07
CA ARG A 106 -4.24 12.93 25.10
C ARG A 106 -5.65 12.56 24.69
N PHE A 107 -5.84 11.58 23.79
CA PHE A 107 -7.15 11.04 23.46
C PHE A 107 -7.85 10.39 24.67
N GLU A 108 -7.10 9.62 25.47
CA GLU A 108 -7.65 8.93 26.66
C GLU A 108 -8.02 9.93 27.76
N VAL A 109 -7.18 10.93 27.99
CA VAL A 109 -7.39 11.94 29.05
C VAL A 109 -8.47 12.98 28.67
N ALA A 110 -8.66 13.26 27.38
CA ALA A 110 -9.61 14.26 26.91
C ALA A 110 -11.05 13.93 27.35
N THR A 111 -11.73 14.92 27.94
CA THR A 111 -13.12 14.77 28.40
C THR A 111 -14.13 15.26 27.35
N ASP A 112 -13.76 16.22 26.50
CA ASP A 112 -14.62 16.71 25.44
C ASP A 112 -14.36 16.02 24.09
N LYS A 113 -15.43 15.84 23.31
CA LYS A 113 -15.36 15.14 22.02
C LYS A 113 -14.46 15.84 21.00
N LYS A 114 -14.36 17.18 21.02
CA LYS A 114 -13.57 17.93 20.03
C LYS A 114 -12.08 17.69 20.21
N ARG A 115 -11.59 17.63 21.45
CA ARG A 115 -10.21 17.24 21.77
C ARG A 115 -9.94 15.80 21.39
N LYS A 116 -10.86 14.88 21.69
CA LYS A 116 -10.76 13.48 21.22
C LYS A 116 -10.65 13.39 19.70
N PHE A 117 -11.49 14.09 18.93
CA PHE A 117 -11.38 14.12 17.47
C PHE A 117 -10.01 14.63 17.01
N THR A 118 -9.53 15.73 17.60
CA THR A 118 -8.24 16.34 17.22
C THR A 118 -7.10 15.35 17.37
N TRP A 119 -6.96 14.73 18.54
CA TRP A 119 -5.89 13.76 18.80
C TRP A 119 -6.06 12.46 18.03
N LEU A 120 -7.29 12.01 17.82
CA LEU A 120 -7.55 10.85 16.96
C LEU A 120 -7.15 11.09 15.50
N ILE A 121 -7.38 12.30 14.97
CA ILE A 121 -6.96 12.68 13.62
C ILE A 121 -5.44 12.78 13.53
N VAL A 122 -4.77 13.33 14.54
CA VAL A 122 -3.30 13.29 14.64
C VAL A 122 -2.80 11.85 14.56
N LEU A 123 -3.41 10.95 15.34
CA LEU A 123 -3.03 9.53 15.34
C LEU A 123 -3.27 8.90 13.97
N LEU A 124 -4.43 9.12 13.33
CA LEU A 124 -4.72 8.62 11.99
C LEU A 124 -3.74 9.13 10.92
N CYS A 125 -3.27 10.36 11.02
CA CYS A 125 -2.26 10.90 10.11
C CYS A 125 -0.90 10.18 10.25
N ILE A 126 -0.56 9.70 11.45
CA ILE A 126 0.78 9.20 11.79
C ILE A 126 0.85 7.67 11.82
N ASP A 127 -0.19 7.04 12.37
CA ASP A 127 -0.38 5.60 12.54
C ASP A 127 -1.88 5.29 12.35
N GLY A 128 -2.26 5.10 11.10
CA GLY A 128 -3.63 4.90 10.65
C GLY A 128 -4.24 3.62 11.20
N VAL A 129 -3.43 2.57 11.38
CA VAL A 129 -3.88 1.29 11.95
C VAL A 129 -4.32 1.49 13.40
N ARG A 130 -3.44 2.04 14.25
CA ARG A 130 -3.80 2.32 15.66
C ARG A 130 -4.94 3.33 15.76
N GLY A 131 -4.94 4.34 14.89
CA GLY A 131 -6.04 5.32 14.81
C GLY A 131 -7.39 4.68 14.50
N CYS A 132 -7.45 3.75 13.54
CA CYS A 132 -8.68 3.03 13.20
C CYS A 132 -9.15 2.12 14.35
N GLU A 133 -8.23 1.40 14.99
CA GLU A 133 -8.55 0.58 16.16
C GLU A 133 -9.14 1.42 17.29
N LEU A 134 -8.54 2.59 17.56
CA LEU A 134 -8.99 3.51 18.60
C LEU A 134 -10.36 4.13 18.27
N LEU A 135 -10.58 4.56 17.01
CA LEU A 135 -11.88 5.05 16.56
C LEU A 135 -12.96 3.98 16.72
N LYS A 136 -12.69 2.75 16.27
CA LYS A 136 -13.63 1.64 16.36
C LYS A 136 -13.94 1.28 17.82
N GLY A 137 -12.93 1.23 18.68
CA GLY A 137 -13.09 1.00 20.11
C GLY A 137 -13.94 2.09 20.78
N TRP A 138 -13.70 3.35 20.43
CA TRP A 138 -14.47 4.47 20.99
C TRP A 138 -15.93 4.45 20.54
N ILE A 139 -16.18 4.30 19.23
CA ILE A 139 -17.54 4.25 18.68
C ILE A 139 -18.31 3.07 19.28
N THR A 140 -17.74 1.87 19.29
CA THR A 140 -18.43 0.68 19.84
C THR A 140 -18.69 0.77 21.35
N GLY A 141 -17.89 1.56 22.09
CA GLY A 141 -18.08 1.82 23.52
C GLY A 141 -19.14 2.88 23.86
N LEU A 142 -19.69 3.59 22.88
CA LEU A 142 -20.75 4.58 23.11
C LEU A 142 -22.09 3.91 23.42
N PRO A 143 -22.93 4.50 24.30
CA PRO A 143 -24.08 3.84 24.92
C PRO A 143 -25.26 3.60 23.98
N SER A 144 -25.34 4.27 22.84
CA SER A 144 -26.45 4.13 21.88
C SER A 144 -26.00 4.30 20.43
N GLU A 145 -26.73 3.68 19.50
CA GLU A 145 -26.49 3.84 18.05
C GLU A 145 -26.60 5.30 17.60
N GLU A 146 -27.47 6.09 18.23
CA GLU A 146 -27.62 7.51 17.90
C GLU A 146 -26.38 8.31 18.29
N GLU A 147 -25.81 8.06 19.48
CA GLU A 147 -24.55 8.68 19.89
C GLU A 147 -23.36 8.22 19.03
N GLN A 148 -23.36 6.96 18.59
CA GLN A 148 -22.37 6.43 17.66
C GLN A 148 -22.42 7.18 16.33
N LYS A 149 -23.63 7.32 15.77
CA LYS A 149 -23.88 8.02 14.52
C LYS A 149 -23.48 9.49 14.61
N GLU A 150 -23.94 10.19 15.64
CA GLU A 150 -23.61 11.60 15.87
C GLU A 150 -22.10 11.80 16.00
N THR A 151 -21.43 10.92 16.74
CA THR A 151 -19.98 10.99 16.95
C THR A 151 -19.21 10.73 15.65
N MET A 152 -19.64 9.75 14.84
CA MET A 152 -19.02 9.48 13.53
C MET A 152 -19.20 10.63 12.55
N ILE A 153 -20.39 11.24 12.49
CA ILE A 153 -20.66 12.40 11.63
C ILE A 153 -19.77 13.58 12.02
N ASN A 154 -19.69 13.88 13.33
CA ASN A 154 -18.83 14.96 13.82
C ASN A 154 -17.33 14.65 13.59
N PHE A 155 -16.91 13.40 13.77
CA PHE A 155 -15.55 12.96 13.47
C PHE A 155 -15.21 13.15 11.98
N CYS A 156 -16.03 12.66 11.07
CA CYS A 156 -15.81 12.82 9.63
C CYS A 156 -15.78 14.30 9.24
N SER A 157 -16.69 15.10 9.80
CA SER A 157 -16.69 16.55 9.60
C SER A 157 -15.43 17.25 10.13
N ALA A 158 -14.72 16.67 11.09
CA ALA A 158 -13.49 17.21 11.67
C ALA A 158 -12.22 16.64 11.02
N LEU A 159 -12.30 15.51 10.31
CA LEU A 159 -11.17 14.86 9.64
C LEU A 159 -10.61 15.72 8.50
N THR A 160 -11.49 16.42 7.79
CA THR A 160 -11.14 17.35 6.71
C THR A 160 -11.49 18.79 7.09
N ASP A 161 -10.73 19.74 6.54
CA ASP A 161 -10.99 21.17 6.66
C ASP A 161 -11.35 21.73 5.28
N HIS A 162 -12.63 22.06 5.08
CA HIS A 162 -13.17 22.53 3.80
C HIS A 162 -12.84 21.61 2.61
N GLY A 163 -12.87 20.29 2.84
CA GLY A 163 -12.55 19.28 1.82
C GLY A 163 -11.06 19.01 1.63
N ASN A 164 -10.17 19.75 2.30
CA ASN A 164 -8.74 19.49 2.34
C ASN A 164 -8.37 18.69 3.58
N ALA A 165 -7.18 18.08 3.60
CA ALA A 165 -6.65 17.49 4.82
C ALA A 165 -6.50 18.54 5.92
N ARG A 166 -6.93 18.22 7.15
CA ARG A 166 -6.82 19.14 8.30
C ARG A 166 -5.38 19.53 8.63
N PHE A 167 -4.43 18.62 8.42
CA PHE A 167 -3.01 18.82 8.69
C PHE A 167 -2.16 18.58 7.42
N GLY A 168 -1.15 19.43 7.22
CA GLY A 168 -0.30 19.49 6.01
C GLY A 168 0.79 18.41 5.93
N LEU A 169 0.55 17.22 6.49
CA LEU A 169 1.50 16.11 6.42
C LEU A 169 1.62 15.61 4.97
N ALA A 170 2.85 15.42 4.51
CA ALA A 170 3.13 15.02 3.12
C ALA A 170 2.55 13.65 2.77
N VAL A 171 2.55 12.74 3.74
CA VAL A 171 1.96 11.40 3.62
C VAL A 171 1.13 11.15 4.88
N ARG A 172 -0.17 10.94 4.70
CA ARG A 172 -1.12 10.67 5.79
C ARG A 172 -1.38 9.17 5.84
N ASP A 173 -1.10 8.54 6.97
CA ASP A 173 -1.15 7.08 7.07
C ASP A 173 -2.56 6.52 6.88
N TYR A 174 -3.61 7.29 7.24
CA TYR A 174 -5.00 6.92 6.99
C TYR A 174 -5.40 6.81 5.51
N GLU A 175 -4.63 7.40 4.58
CA GLU A 175 -4.90 7.33 3.14
C GLU A 175 -4.36 6.03 2.50
N ARG A 176 -3.60 5.22 3.25
CA ARG A 176 -3.16 3.92 2.78
C ARG A 176 -4.34 2.98 2.59
N ILE A 177 -4.31 2.21 1.50
CA ILE A 177 -5.40 1.32 1.13
C ILE A 177 -5.70 0.27 2.21
N GLU A 178 -4.69 -0.21 2.94
CA GLU A 178 -4.92 -1.17 4.03
C GLU A 178 -5.65 -0.54 5.22
N VAL A 179 -5.46 0.77 5.45
CA VAL A 179 -6.15 1.50 6.52
C VAL A 179 -7.56 1.87 6.07
N LEU A 180 -7.72 2.34 4.83
CA LEU A 180 -9.03 2.65 4.24
C LEU A 180 -9.93 1.41 4.14
N ALA A 181 -9.36 0.22 3.94
CA ALA A 181 -10.09 -1.05 3.96
C ALA A 181 -10.86 -1.27 5.27
N GLU A 182 -10.33 -0.79 6.41
CA GLU A 182 -10.96 -0.90 7.73
C GLU A 182 -11.81 0.34 8.06
N LEU A 183 -11.35 1.54 7.68
CA LEU A 183 -12.01 2.80 7.99
C LEU A 183 -13.31 3.00 7.21
N MET A 184 -13.31 2.69 5.90
CA MET A 184 -14.45 3.01 5.04
C MET A 184 -15.73 2.25 5.40
N PRO A 185 -15.72 0.94 5.67
CA PRO A 185 -16.93 0.25 6.13
C PRO A 185 -17.53 0.86 7.40
N LEU A 186 -16.66 1.30 8.33
CA LEU A 186 -17.09 1.97 9.56
C LEU A 186 -17.73 3.33 9.28
N ILE A 187 -17.18 4.12 8.34
CA ILE A 187 -17.78 5.40 7.93
C ILE A 187 -19.14 5.16 7.26
N TYR A 188 -19.23 4.24 6.30
CA TYR A 188 -20.48 3.96 5.56
C TYR A 188 -21.60 3.41 6.46
N GLN A 189 -21.26 2.79 7.58
CA GLN A 189 -22.25 2.33 8.57
C GLN A 189 -23.08 3.49 9.16
N PHE A 190 -22.46 4.65 9.38
CA PHE A 190 -23.09 5.79 10.08
C PHE A 190 -23.32 7.03 9.20
N VAL A 191 -22.46 7.24 8.20
CA VAL A 191 -22.54 8.32 7.21
C VAL A 191 -23.15 7.72 5.95
N LYS A 192 -24.46 7.51 5.99
CA LYS A 192 -25.25 6.81 4.98
C LYS A 192 -25.53 7.66 3.75
N VAL A 193 -25.49 7.08 2.55
CA VAL A 193 -25.71 7.83 1.30
C VAL A 193 -27.19 8.19 1.15
N GLU A 194 -28.07 7.31 1.61
CA GLU A 194 -29.52 7.50 1.61
C GLU A 194 -29.99 8.66 2.51
N GLU A 195 -29.12 9.15 3.39
CA GLU A 195 -29.37 10.29 4.27
C GLU A 195 -28.59 11.54 3.84
N ASP A 196 -28.04 11.56 2.62
CA ASP A 196 -27.27 12.70 2.12
C ASP A 196 -28.17 13.92 1.90
N VAL A 197 -27.66 15.10 2.24
CA VAL A 197 -28.44 16.34 2.17
C VAL A 197 -28.31 16.97 0.78
N HIS A 198 -29.43 17.09 0.08
CA HIS A 198 -29.49 17.82 -1.19
C HIS A 198 -29.81 19.31 -0.97
N HIS A 199 -28.95 20.18 -1.51
CA HIS A 199 -29.14 21.63 -1.46
C HIS A 199 -29.45 22.18 -2.86
N GLU A 200 -30.42 23.09 -2.94
CA GLU A 200 -30.68 23.89 -4.15
C GLU A 200 -30.08 25.29 -3.98
N GLY A 201 -29.28 25.73 -4.96
CA GLY A 201 -28.67 27.06 -4.96
C GLY A 201 -27.43 27.20 -4.07
N VAL A 202 -27.14 28.43 -3.64
CA VAL A 202 -25.98 28.73 -2.78
C VAL A 202 -26.30 28.33 -1.35
N TYR A 203 -25.50 27.43 -0.79
CA TYR A 203 -25.64 26.97 0.60
C TYR A 203 -24.29 27.05 1.35
N THR A 204 -24.34 27.01 2.68
CA THR A 204 -23.16 26.90 3.54
C THR A 204 -23.11 25.48 4.13
N PRO A 205 -22.06 24.69 3.85
CA PRO A 205 -21.93 23.33 4.35
C PRO A 205 -21.94 23.24 5.88
N LYS A 206 -22.86 22.43 6.41
CA LYS A 206 -22.98 22.04 7.83
C LYS A 206 -22.14 20.79 8.11
N VAL A 207 -22.14 20.36 9.37
CA VAL A 207 -21.40 19.17 9.83
C VAL A 207 -21.73 17.92 9.00
N ARG A 208 -23.02 17.71 8.70
CA ARG A 208 -23.47 16.57 7.89
C ARG A 208 -22.89 16.61 6.48
N ASP A 209 -22.97 17.75 5.79
CA ASP A 209 -22.41 17.95 4.44
C ASP A 209 -20.89 17.68 4.39
N ARG A 210 -20.15 18.13 5.42
CA ARG A 210 -18.70 17.90 5.52
C ARG A 210 -18.36 16.43 5.75
N ALA A 211 -19.19 15.71 6.50
CA ALA A 211 -19.04 14.27 6.69
C ALA A 211 -19.27 13.50 5.37
N GLU A 212 -20.26 13.91 4.57
CA GLU A 212 -20.53 13.37 3.22
C GLU A 212 -19.34 13.59 2.29
N GLN A 213 -18.85 14.83 2.25
CA GLN A 213 -17.68 15.20 1.44
C GLN A 213 -16.45 14.39 1.84
N THR A 214 -16.23 14.20 3.14
CA THR A 214 -15.12 13.37 3.65
C THR A 214 -15.24 11.92 3.17
N ARG A 215 -16.42 11.32 3.30
CA ARG A 215 -16.68 9.95 2.80
C ARG A 215 -16.40 9.84 1.29
N SER A 216 -16.88 10.80 0.50
CA SER A 216 -16.66 10.82 -0.96
C SER A 216 -15.18 11.00 -1.32
N ASN A 217 -14.47 11.90 -0.63
CA ASN A 217 -13.05 12.12 -0.86
C ASN A 217 -12.23 10.86 -0.56
N LEU A 218 -12.51 10.16 0.55
CA LEU A 218 -11.80 8.92 0.89
C LEU A 218 -12.12 7.78 -0.08
N LEU A 219 -13.35 7.71 -0.61
CA LEU A 219 -13.68 6.77 -1.70
C LEU A 219 -12.85 7.06 -2.95
N ASN A 220 -12.70 8.33 -3.32
CA ASN A 220 -11.86 8.73 -4.46
C ASN A 220 -10.39 8.36 -4.22
N VAL A 221 -9.86 8.50 -2.99
CA VAL A 221 -8.50 8.03 -2.67
C VAL A 221 -8.33 6.54 -2.96
N ILE A 222 -9.33 5.71 -2.63
CA ILE A 222 -9.29 4.28 -2.97
C ILE A 222 -9.29 4.08 -4.49
N PHE A 223 -10.21 4.74 -5.18
CA PHE A 223 -10.36 4.62 -6.64
C PHE A 223 -9.11 5.12 -7.39
N ASP A 224 -8.54 6.25 -6.99
CA ASP A 224 -7.39 6.86 -7.66
C ASP A 224 -6.09 6.10 -7.41
N THR A 225 -6.02 5.30 -6.34
CA THR A 225 -4.83 4.48 -6.03
C THR A 225 -4.78 3.23 -6.92
N PRO A 226 -3.78 3.08 -7.81
CA PRO A 226 -3.69 1.91 -8.68
C PRO A 226 -3.41 0.62 -7.90
N GLY A 227 -3.86 -0.51 -8.46
CA GLY A 227 -3.49 -1.85 -8.02
C GLY A 227 -4.64 -2.68 -7.45
N ARG A 228 -4.40 -4.00 -7.39
CA ARG A 228 -5.39 -5.01 -6.97
C ARG A 228 -5.98 -4.76 -5.58
N LEU A 229 -5.20 -4.22 -4.65
CA LEU A 229 -5.70 -3.94 -3.29
C LEU A 229 -6.86 -2.94 -3.32
N SER A 230 -6.77 -1.88 -4.12
CA SER A 230 -7.85 -0.89 -4.28
C SER A 230 -9.10 -1.51 -4.89
N TYR A 231 -8.94 -2.34 -5.93
CA TYR A 231 -10.03 -3.12 -6.51
C TYR A 231 -10.72 -4.01 -5.47
N ASP A 232 -9.93 -4.77 -4.69
CA ASP A 232 -10.47 -5.67 -3.67
C ASP A 232 -11.22 -4.89 -2.58
N VAL A 233 -10.73 -3.72 -2.17
CA VAL A 233 -11.41 -2.83 -1.21
C VAL A 233 -12.74 -2.34 -1.75
N LEU A 234 -12.80 -1.85 -3.00
CA LEU A 234 -14.06 -1.42 -3.64
C LEU A 234 -15.06 -2.57 -3.73
N MET A 235 -14.62 -3.74 -4.19
CA MET A 235 -15.46 -4.94 -4.28
C MET A 235 -15.98 -5.41 -2.92
N ASN A 236 -15.19 -5.28 -1.86
CA ASN A 236 -15.63 -5.64 -0.51
C ASN A 236 -16.61 -4.60 0.03
N LEU A 237 -16.35 -3.30 -0.17
CA LEU A 237 -17.25 -2.23 0.25
C LEU A 237 -18.62 -2.36 -0.43
N SER A 238 -18.65 -2.65 -1.74
CA SER A 238 -19.88 -2.95 -2.50
C SER A 238 -20.73 -4.06 -1.88
N LYS A 239 -20.11 -5.09 -1.31
CA LYS A 239 -20.83 -6.19 -0.65
C LYS A 239 -21.37 -5.82 0.73
N THR A 240 -20.84 -4.77 1.36
CA THR A 240 -21.25 -4.33 2.71
C THR A 240 -22.37 -3.30 2.68
N VAL A 241 -22.53 -2.55 1.59
CA VAL A 241 -23.60 -1.56 1.46
C VAL A 241 -24.93 -2.22 1.14
N SER A 242 -26.00 -1.74 1.76
CA SER A 242 -27.37 -2.27 1.57
C SER A 242 -28.14 -1.60 0.44
N ASP A 243 -27.73 -0.40 0.02
CA ASP A 243 -28.38 0.34 -1.05
C ASP A 243 -27.94 -0.17 -2.43
N ASN A 244 -28.91 -0.51 -3.30
CA ASN A 244 -28.63 -1.11 -4.60
C ASN A 244 -27.94 -0.13 -5.56
N PHE A 245 -28.30 1.16 -5.53
CA PHE A 245 -27.70 2.15 -6.42
C PHE A 245 -26.24 2.42 -6.05
N LEU A 246 -25.97 2.59 -4.76
CA LEU A 246 -24.61 2.73 -4.24
C LEU A 246 -23.76 1.50 -4.52
N LYS A 247 -24.33 0.31 -4.36
CA LYS A 247 -23.67 -0.95 -4.72
C LYS A 247 -23.27 -0.95 -6.20
N ASP A 248 -24.20 -0.66 -7.11
CA ASP A 248 -23.94 -0.62 -8.55
C ASP A 248 -22.86 0.42 -8.90
N HIS A 249 -22.87 1.57 -8.22
CA HIS A 249 -21.86 2.61 -8.38
C HIS A 249 -20.46 2.14 -7.91
N ILE A 250 -20.35 1.52 -6.73
CA ILE A 250 -19.06 1.01 -6.24
C ILE A 250 -18.55 -0.15 -7.11
N ASP A 251 -19.45 -1.03 -7.59
CA ASP A 251 -19.12 -2.08 -8.56
C ASP A 251 -18.61 -1.50 -9.88
N TYR A 252 -19.19 -0.38 -10.34
CA TYR A 252 -18.70 0.36 -11.49
C TYR A 252 -17.29 0.92 -11.23
N LEU A 253 -17.05 1.58 -10.08
CA LEU A 253 -15.73 2.11 -9.73
C LEU A 253 -14.67 0.99 -9.65
N ALA A 254 -15.03 -0.18 -9.12
CA ALA A 254 -14.11 -1.33 -9.10
C ALA A 254 -13.75 -1.78 -10.52
N LYS A 255 -14.73 -1.89 -11.42
CA LYS A 255 -14.50 -2.24 -12.83
C LYS A 255 -13.65 -1.19 -13.54
N GLU A 256 -13.91 0.09 -13.30
CA GLU A 256 -13.15 1.18 -13.89
C GLU A 256 -11.70 1.21 -13.36
N ARG A 257 -11.48 0.99 -12.05
CA ARG A 257 -10.14 0.81 -11.49
C ARG A 257 -9.38 -0.34 -12.16
N ALA A 258 -10.03 -1.49 -12.33
CA ALA A 258 -9.44 -2.64 -13.00
C ALA A 258 -9.14 -2.36 -14.48
N ALA A 259 -9.99 -1.58 -15.17
CA ALA A 259 -9.76 -1.17 -16.55
C ALA A 259 -8.55 -0.22 -16.65
N LEU A 260 -8.44 0.76 -15.75
CA LEU A 260 -7.29 1.68 -15.68
C LEU A 260 -5.99 0.94 -15.32
N ASP A 261 -6.05 -0.06 -14.43
CA ASP A 261 -4.89 -0.90 -14.09
C ASP A 261 -4.46 -1.81 -15.25
N ALA A 262 -5.38 -2.16 -16.15
CA ALA A 262 -5.12 -2.95 -17.35
C ALA A 262 -4.77 -2.08 -18.57
N GLU A 263 -4.83 -0.75 -18.45
CA GLU A 263 -4.47 0.15 -19.54
C GLU A 263 -2.96 0.16 -19.74
N PHE A 264 -2.52 -0.35 -20.89
CA PHE A 264 -1.10 -0.38 -21.24
C PHE A 264 -0.59 1.01 -21.61
N GLU A 265 0.67 1.29 -21.27
CA GLU A 265 1.36 2.48 -21.76
C GLU A 265 1.28 2.56 -23.30
N PRO A 266 0.87 3.71 -23.86
CA PRO A 266 0.78 3.88 -25.30
C PRO A 266 2.09 3.51 -26.00
N TRP A 267 2.01 2.69 -27.04
CA TRP A 267 3.19 2.31 -27.78
C TRP A 267 3.78 3.51 -28.51
N HIS A 268 5.07 3.77 -28.28
CA HIS A 268 5.81 4.69 -29.14
C HIS A 268 6.01 4.09 -30.53
N GLY A 269 6.10 4.91 -31.58
CA GLY A 269 6.23 4.44 -32.96
C GLY A 269 7.42 3.48 -33.19
N ARG A 270 8.49 3.60 -32.40
CA ARG A 270 9.63 2.68 -32.43
C ARG A 270 9.27 1.27 -31.93
N ASN A 271 8.44 1.18 -30.90
CA ASN A 271 7.96 -0.10 -30.35
C ASN A 271 7.07 -0.83 -31.38
N VAL A 272 6.28 -0.10 -32.16
CA VAL A 272 5.46 -0.66 -33.24
C VAL A 272 6.34 -1.24 -34.35
N ALA A 273 7.41 -0.53 -34.74
CA ALA A 273 8.35 -1.01 -35.75
C ALA A 273 9.10 -2.27 -35.27
N GLU A 274 9.62 -2.27 -34.04
CA GLU A 274 10.30 -3.44 -33.45
C GLU A 274 9.36 -4.66 -33.35
N PHE A 275 8.12 -4.44 -32.91
CA PHE A 275 7.12 -5.50 -32.86
C PHE A 275 6.77 -6.02 -34.26
N ALA A 276 6.63 -5.14 -35.26
CA ALA A 276 6.35 -5.56 -36.63
C ALA A 276 7.46 -6.46 -37.21
N GLU A 277 8.72 -6.22 -36.83
CA GLU A 277 9.86 -7.02 -37.30
C GLU A 277 10.07 -8.32 -36.51
N SER A 278 9.77 -8.32 -35.22
CA SER A 278 10.20 -9.40 -34.30
C SER A 278 9.09 -10.03 -33.47
N ALA A 279 7.84 -9.61 -33.69
CA ALA A 279 6.63 -9.99 -32.95
C ALA A 279 6.72 -9.77 -31.43
N GLU A 280 7.66 -8.96 -30.95
CA GLU A 280 7.91 -8.74 -29.54
C GLU A 280 8.48 -7.33 -29.28
N LYS A 281 8.03 -6.69 -28.20
CA LYS A 281 8.52 -5.38 -27.75
C LYS A 281 9.70 -5.55 -26.77
N GLN A 282 10.63 -4.59 -26.73
CA GLN A 282 11.62 -4.51 -25.66
C GLN A 282 10.93 -4.20 -24.31
N PRO A 283 11.19 -4.95 -23.22
CA PRO A 283 10.59 -4.64 -21.92
C PRO A 283 11.07 -3.27 -21.43
N GLN A 284 10.13 -2.40 -21.03
CA GLN A 284 10.40 -1.04 -20.55
C GLN A 284 10.10 -0.87 -19.05
N SER A 285 9.33 -1.80 -18.47
CA SER A 285 8.96 -1.81 -17.07
C SER A 285 9.26 -3.17 -16.44
N GLU A 286 9.34 -3.21 -15.11
CA GLU A 286 9.46 -4.48 -14.38
C GLU A 286 8.31 -5.45 -14.71
N THR A 287 7.10 -4.92 -14.91
CA THR A 287 5.91 -5.67 -15.35
C THR A 287 6.11 -6.30 -16.72
N ASP A 288 6.61 -5.54 -17.71
CA ASP A 288 6.88 -6.05 -19.06
C ASP A 288 7.86 -7.23 -19.02
N LEU A 289 8.90 -7.13 -18.18
CA LEU A 289 9.90 -8.19 -18.03
C LEU A 289 9.32 -9.43 -17.33
N TYR A 290 8.43 -9.23 -16.36
CA TYR A 290 7.72 -10.30 -15.66
C TYR A 290 6.76 -11.04 -16.60
N GLU A 291 5.94 -10.31 -17.37
CA GLU A 291 5.05 -10.89 -18.37
C GLU A 291 5.83 -11.64 -19.44
N LEU A 292 6.94 -11.08 -19.92
CA LEU A 292 7.84 -11.77 -20.85
C LEU A 292 8.41 -13.05 -20.24
N ALA A 293 8.78 -13.04 -18.95
CA ALA A 293 9.25 -14.24 -18.25
C ALA A 293 8.17 -15.34 -18.23
N LEU A 294 6.91 -14.96 -17.98
CA LEU A 294 5.77 -15.89 -18.00
C LEU A 294 5.54 -16.48 -19.39
N VAL A 295 5.56 -15.66 -20.45
CA VAL A 295 5.46 -16.14 -21.83
C VAL A 295 6.55 -17.17 -22.14
N ARG A 296 7.80 -16.90 -21.71
CA ARG A 296 8.92 -17.84 -21.93
C ARG A 296 8.80 -19.14 -21.16
N LEU A 297 8.22 -19.10 -19.97
CA LEU A 297 7.95 -20.31 -19.20
C LEU A 297 6.77 -21.09 -19.79
N ASP A 298 5.77 -20.42 -20.37
CA ASP A 298 4.65 -21.06 -21.06
C ASP A 298 5.11 -21.73 -22.36
N GLU A 299 5.95 -21.07 -23.16
CA GLU A 299 6.63 -21.68 -24.31
C GLU A 299 7.41 -22.93 -23.89
N LEU A 300 8.22 -22.83 -22.82
CA LEU A 300 9.00 -23.96 -22.30
C LEU A 300 8.10 -25.09 -21.80
N LYS A 301 6.98 -24.76 -21.14
CA LYS A 301 5.97 -25.72 -20.69
C LYS A 301 5.37 -26.46 -21.87
N MET A 302 4.94 -25.73 -22.91
CA MET A 302 4.38 -26.31 -24.13
C MET A 302 5.38 -27.23 -24.83
N ASP A 303 6.64 -26.81 -24.99
CA ASP A 303 7.70 -27.63 -25.60
C ASP A 303 7.91 -28.96 -24.85
N ILE A 304 7.87 -28.92 -23.51
CA ILE A 304 8.14 -30.09 -22.66
C ILE A 304 6.91 -31.00 -22.56
N GLU A 305 5.71 -30.45 -22.37
CA GLU A 305 4.51 -31.23 -22.14
C GLU A 305 3.90 -31.74 -23.45
N ASP A 306 3.85 -30.88 -24.47
CA ASP A 306 3.07 -31.10 -25.70
C ASP A 306 3.93 -31.08 -26.99
N GLY A 307 5.19 -30.66 -26.95
CA GLY A 307 6.06 -30.58 -28.12
C GLY A 307 6.50 -31.95 -28.70
N ASP A 308 6.42 -32.13 -30.02
CA ASP A 308 6.76 -33.40 -30.70
C ASP A 308 8.16 -33.93 -30.33
N GLU A 309 9.13 -33.02 -30.25
CA GLU A 309 10.53 -33.30 -29.87
C GLU A 309 10.79 -33.14 -28.35
N SER A 310 9.76 -33.31 -27.52
CA SER A 310 9.86 -33.13 -26.06
C SER A 310 11.01 -33.91 -25.43
N GLU A 311 11.81 -33.20 -24.64
CA GLU A 311 12.91 -33.75 -23.85
C GLU A 311 12.47 -34.20 -22.44
N ALA A 312 11.17 -34.29 -22.15
CA ALA A 312 10.64 -34.64 -20.84
C ALA A 312 11.25 -35.95 -20.28
N ALA A 313 11.48 -36.95 -21.12
CA ALA A 313 12.12 -38.22 -20.76
C ALA A 313 13.54 -38.06 -20.19
N LEU A 314 14.28 -37.07 -20.71
CA LEU A 314 15.63 -36.76 -20.28
C LEU A 314 15.58 -35.93 -19.00
N LEU A 315 14.69 -34.94 -18.95
CA LEU A 315 14.51 -34.07 -17.80
C LEU A 315 14.02 -34.81 -16.54
N GLN A 316 13.20 -35.85 -16.69
CA GLN A 316 12.79 -36.71 -15.55
C GLN A 316 13.98 -37.36 -14.82
N LYS A 317 15.09 -37.61 -15.53
CA LYS A 317 16.28 -38.23 -14.94
C LYS A 317 17.07 -37.24 -14.08
N LEU A 318 16.78 -35.95 -14.18
CA LEU A 318 17.38 -34.91 -13.36
C LEU A 318 16.67 -34.89 -12.00
N THR A 319 17.39 -35.33 -10.98
CA THR A 319 16.85 -35.46 -9.62
C THR A 319 17.22 -34.27 -8.76
N LYS A 320 18.11 -33.37 -9.20
CA LYS A 320 18.54 -32.18 -8.45
C LYS A 320 17.95 -30.91 -9.04
N GLU A 321 17.44 -30.04 -8.17
CA GLU A 321 16.91 -28.72 -8.56
C GLU A 321 17.96 -27.87 -9.28
N THR A 322 19.23 -27.99 -8.87
CA THR A 322 20.36 -27.31 -9.53
C THR A 322 20.59 -27.75 -10.96
N GLU A 323 20.37 -29.03 -11.31
CA GLU A 323 20.54 -29.52 -12.68
C GLU A 323 19.43 -28.97 -13.59
N ILE A 324 18.18 -29.03 -13.15
CA ILE A 324 17.03 -28.47 -13.90
C ILE A 324 17.18 -26.97 -14.06
N ARG A 325 17.60 -26.26 -13.01
CA ARG A 325 17.87 -24.83 -13.04
C ARG A 325 18.88 -24.44 -14.11
N ILE A 326 19.99 -25.17 -14.24
CA ILE A 326 20.99 -24.91 -15.30
C ILE A 326 20.37 -25.07 -16.69
N VAL A 327 19.58 -26.12 -16.90
CA VAL A 327 18.91 -26.35 -18.19
C VAL A 327 17.93 -25.23 -18.51
N PHE A 328 17.07 -24.88 -17.55
CA PHE A 328 16.02 -23.87 -17.72
C PHE A 328 16.62 -22.47 -17.88
N ALA A 329 17.63 -22.11 -17.10
CA ALA A 329 18.35 -20.84 -17.26
C ALA A 329 18.96 -20.72 -18.67
N ASN A 330 19.54 -21.80 -19.19
CA ASN A 330 20.08 -21.83 -20.55
C ASN A 330 18.98 -21.74 -21.63
N ARG A 331 17.84 -22.42 -21.44
CA ARG A 331 16.68 -22.34 -22.35
C ARG A 331 16.14 -20.91 -22.41
N LEU A 332 15.89 -20.31 -21.23
CA LEU A 332 15.46 -18.92 -21.10
C LEU A 332 16.49 -17.94 -21.68
N LYS A 333 17.80 -18.18 -21.51
CA LYS A 333 18.83 -17.34 -22.12
C LYS A 333 18.80 -17.39 -23.65
N LYS A 334 18.61 -18.58 -24.23
CA LYS A 334 18.51 -18.77 -25.69
C LYS A 334 17.24 -18.17 -26.28
N SER A 335 16.12 -18.21 -25.55
CA SER A 335 14.86 -17.57 -25.97
C SER A 335 14.79 -16.07 -25.66
N SER A 336 15.86 -15.48 -25.13
CA SER A 336 15.87 -14.06 -24.75
C SER A 336 15.68 -13.10 -25.92
N ARG A 337 16.14 -13.47 -27.12
CA ARG A 337 16.07 -12.62 -28.33
C ARG A 337 16.59 -11.19 -28.08
N LEU A 338 17.65 -11.06 -27.28
CA LEU A 338 18.28 -9.79 -26.85
C LEU A 338 17.43 -8.88 -25.96
N ARG A 339 16.28 -9.35 -25.47
CA ARG A 339 15.35 -8.55 -24.64
C ARG A 339 15.71 -8.53 -23.16
N TYR A 340 16.34 -9.61 -22.71
CA TYR A 340 16.82 -9.77 -21.34
C TYR A 340 18.08 -10.63 -21.34
N THR A 341 18.73 -10.66 -20.18
CA THR A 341 19.82 -11.59 -19.88
C THR A 341 19.40 -12.46 -18.70
N VAL A 342 19.87 -13.70 -18.68
CA VAL A 342 19.68 -14.58 -17.54
C VAL A 342 20.95 -14.56 -16.71
N GLY A 343 20.83 -14.07 -15.48
CA GLY A 343 21.93 -14.06 -14.52
C GLY A 343 21.90 -15.33 -13.69
N SER A 344 22.92 -16.17 -13.86
CA SER A 344 23.35 -17.13 -12.86
C SER A 344 24.79 -16.75 -12.50
N GLU A 345 25.06 -16.52 -11.20
CA GLU A 345 26.39 -16.21 -10.63
C GLU A 345 26.80 -14.72 -10.52
N GLU A 346 26.07 -13.95 -9.72
CA GLU A 346 26.70 -12.91 -8.90
C GLU A 346 26.23 -13.11 -7.44
N GLU A 347 27.19 -13.27 -6.52
CA GLU A 347 26.91 -13.37 -5.09
C GLU A 347 26.31 -12.05 -4.60
N LEU A 348 25.06 -12.08 -4.14
CA LEU A 348 24.55 -11.00 -3.29
C LEU A 348 25.41 -10.93 -2.02
N ALA A 349 25.51 -9.72 -1.45
CA ALA A 349 26.31 -9.41 -0.26
C ALA A 349 25.98 -10.26 0.99
N ASP A 350 24.92 -11.08 0.97
CA ASP A 350 24.49 -11.95 2.07
C ASP A 350 24.55 -13.47 1.76
N ALA A 351 25.20 -13.87 0.65
CA ALA A 351 25.34 -15.27 0.21
C ALA A 351 24.02 -16.01 -0.09
N SER A 352 22.86 -15.33 -0.14
CA SER A 352 21.59 -15.91 -0.57
C SER A 352 21.41 -15.82 -2.09
N ARG A 353 21.06 -16.95 -2.75
CA ARG A 353 21.10 -17.12 -4.21
C ARG A 353 19.74 -17.54 -4.77
N THR A 354 19.09 -16.68 -5.55
CA THR A 354 17.92 -17.05 -6.37
C THR A 354 18.25 -18.16 -7.35
N ASP A 355 17.24 -18.95 -7.69
CA ASP A 355 17.40 -20.02 -8.66
C ASP A 355 17.65 -19.49 -10.09
N ILE A 356 16.80 -18.60 -10.62
CA ILE A 356 16.99 -17.97 -11.93
C ILE A 356 16.59 -16.49 -11.82
N ARG A 357 17.28 -15.59 -12.54
CA ARG A 357 16.90 -14.18 -12.66
C ARG A 357 16.91 -13.70 -14.09
N LEU A 358 15.85 -13.02 -14.50
CA LEU A 358 15.82 -12.27 -15.75
C LEU A 358 16.16 -10.80 -15.45
N ASN A 359 17.12 -10.26 -16.20
CA ASN A 359 17.60 -8.88 -16.05
C ASN A 359 17.47 -8.17 -17.40
N ALA A 360 17.07 -6.90 -17.39
CA ALA A 360 17.12 -6.04 -18.58
C ALA A 360 17.85 -4.72 -18.22
N PRO A 361 18.74 -4.18 -19.07
CA PRO A 361 19.60 -3.04 -18.72
C PRO A 361 18.85 -1.79 -18.22
N GLN A 362 17.67 -1.52 -18.79
CA GLN A 362 16.83 -0.38 -18.44
C GLN A 362 15.88 -0.61 -17.26
N ILE A 363 15.83 -1.84 -16.72
CA ILE A 363 14.93 -2.20 -15.62
C ILE A 363 15.81 -2.45 -14.38
N PRO A 364 15.70 -1.61 -13.34
CA PRO A 364 16.57 -1.73 -12.16
C PRO A 364 16.30 -2.99 -11.33
N SER A 365 15.09 -3.53 -11.42
CA SER A 365 14.61 -4.67 -10.65
C SER A 365 14.53 -5.93 -11.51
N PRO A 366 15.34 -6.97 -11.23
CA PRO A 366 15.28 -8.21 -11.99
C PRO A 366 14.14 -9.09 -11.51
N VAL A 367 13.55 -9.90 -12.41
CA VAL A 367 12.47 -10.82 -12.07
C VAL A 367 13.06 -12.17 -11.61
N PRO A 368 12.90 -12.55 -10.32
CA PRO A 368 13.35 -13.83 -9.80
C PRO A 368 12.35 -14.95 -10.14
N ILE A 369 12.90 -16.11 -10.50
CA ILE A 369 12.16 -17.37 -10.63
C ILE A 369 12.77 -18.34 -9.62
N GLU A 370 11.95 -18.82 -8.68
CA GLU A 370 12.34 -19.84 -7.70
C GLU A 370 11.84 -21.22 -8.13
N LEU A 371 12.75 -22.19 -8.26
CA LEU A 371 12.41 -23.53 -8.78
C LEU A 371 12.31 -24.55 -7.64
N LYS A 372 11.26 -25.37 -7.66
CA LYS A 372 11.10 -26.51 -6.74
C LYS A 372 10.65 -27.77 -7.48
N ILE A 373 11.28 -28.90 -7.17
CA ILE A 373 10.80 -30.22 -7.63
C ILE A 373 9.72 -30.69 -6.67
N ALA A 374 8.46 -30.70 -7.11
CA ALA A 374 7.28 -31.01 -6.29
C ALA A 374 7.38 -32.33 -5.52
N ASP A 375 8.00 -33.35 -6.10
CA ASP A 375 8.15 -34.69 -5.50
C ASP A 375 8.92 -34.66 -4.17
N LYS A 376 9.80 -33.67 -4.00
CA LYS A 376 10.64 -33.51 -2.80
C LYS A 376 9.92 -32.83 -1.64
N TRP A 377 8.79 -32.18 -1.90
CA TRP A 377 8.15 -31.29 -0.95
C TRP A 377 6.69 -31.67 -0.70
N THR A 378 6.19 -31.38 0.49
CA THR A 378 4.77 -31.37 0.81
C THR A 378 4.13 -30.05 0.36
N LEU A 379 2.80 -30.01 0.25
CA LEU A 379 2.10 -28.75 -0.01
C LEU A 379 2.44 -27.67 1.04
N ALA A 380 2.55 -28.05 2.31
CA ALA A 380 2.89 -27.12 3.39
C ALA A 380 4.30 -26.53 3.23
N GLU A 381 5.28 -27.35 2.86
CA GLU A 381 6.64 -26.88 2.59
C GLU A 381 6.71 -26.00 1.34
N LEU A 382 5.97 -26.33 0.26
CA LEU A 382 5.93 -25.48 -0.92
C LEU A 382 5.37 -24.09 -0.62
N ARG A 383 4.31 -24.00 0.20
CA ARG A 383 3.78 -22.71 0.69
C ARG A 383 4.82 -21.92 1.48
N GLU A 384 5.47 -22.58 2.43
CA GLU A 384 6.50 -21.97 3.28
C GLU A 384 7.68 -21.44 2.45
N ARG A 385 8.14 -22.21 1.47
CA ARG A 385 9.26 -21.83 0.59
C ARG A 385 8.89 -20.67 -0.33
N MET A 386 7.67 -20.62 -0.84
CA MET A 386 7.18 -19.51 -1.64
C MET A 386 7.26 -18.19 -0.85
N GLU A 387 6.82 -18.18 0.41
CA GLU A 387 6.93 -16.96 1.24
C GLU A 387 8.38 -16.68 1.66
N ASN A 388 9.09 -17.67 2.20
CA ASN A 388 10.39 -17.44 2.83
C ASN A 388 11.53 -17.26 1.84
N GLN A 389 11.55 -18.02 0.75
CA GLN A 389 12.62 -17.94 -0.25
C GLN A 389 12.29 -16.89 -1.30
N LEU A 390 11.16 -17.05 -2.00
CA LEU A 390 10.86 -16.15 -3.11
C LEU A 390 10.52 -14.73 -2.61
N ILE A 391 9.49 -14.57 -1.77
CA ILE A 391 9.08 -13.22 -1.34
C ILE A 391 10.15 -12.57 -0.45
N ARG A 392 10.54 -13.22 0.66
CA ARG A 392 11.39 -12.56 1.67
C ARG A 392 12.88 -12.47 1.28
N GLN A 393 13.42 -13.43 0.55
CA GLN A 393 14.85 -13.41 0.19
C GLN A 393 15.08 -12.81 -1.19
N TYR A 394 14.26 -13.15 -2.18
CA TYR A 394 14.57 -12.85 -3.58
C TYR A 394 13.84 -11.65 -4.16
N MET A 395 12.62 -11.37 -3.70
CA MET A 395 11.82 -10.21 -4.11
C MET A 395 12.09 -8.97 -3.25
N ARG A 396 13.33 -8.79 -2.76
CA ARG A 396 13.68 -7.62 -1.92
C ARG A 396 13.66 -6.30 -2.70
N ILE A 397 14.08 -6.36 -3.96
CA ILE A 397 14.10 -5.22 -4.89
C ILE A 397 13.13 -5.40 -6.07
N SER A 398 12.51 -6.58 -6.18
CA SER A 398 11.56 -6.93 -7.24
C SER A 398 10.15 -6.96 -6.66
N ARG A 399 9.20 -6.28 -7.28
CA ARG A 399 7.78 -6.36 -6.96
C ARG A 399 7.12 -7.57 -7.60
N TYR A 400 7.74 -8.18 -8.61
CA TYR A 400 7.22 -9.36 -9.30
C TYR A 400 8.10 -10.59 -9.06
N GLY A 401 7.53 -11.79 -9.09
CA GLY A 401 8.28 -13.03 -8.91
C GLY A 401 7.52 -14.25 -9.41
N ILE A 402 8.24 -15.34 -9.69
CA ILE A 402 7.63 -16.56 -10.24
C ILE A 402 8.08 -17.78 -9.41
N PHE A 403 7.10 -18.56 -8.93
CA PHE A 403 7.36 -19.83 -8.26
C PHE A 403 7.16 -20.98 -9.25
N LEU A 404 8.26 -21.53 -9.75
CA LEU A 404 8.27 -22.59 -10.76
C LEU A 404 8.30 -23.96 -10.09
N VAL A 405 7.24 -24.73 -10.28
CA VAL A 405 7.05 -26.05 -9.67
C VAL A 405 7.13 -27.12 -10.75
N ILE A 406 8.05 -28.07 -10.56
CA ILE A 406 8.30 -29.15 -11.52
C ILE A 406 7.81 -30.49 -10.96
N HIS A 407 7.03 -31.23 -11.73
CA HIS A 407 6.71 -32.63 -11.45
C HIS A 407 7.60 -33.54 -12.30
N ASN A 408 8.58 -34.21 -11.68
CA ASN A 408 9.54 -35.08 -12.36
C ASN A 408 9.25 -36.59 -12.17
N GLY A 409 8.29 -36.96 -11.31
CA GLY A 409 7.78 -38.33 -11.17
C GLY A 409 8.70 -39.31 -10.43
N GLU A 410 9.80 -38.86 -9.84
CA GLU A 410 10.87 -39.67 -9.24
C GLU A 410 10.38 -40.59 -8.09
N LYS A 411 9.25 -40.26 -7.43
CA LYS A 411 8.78 -41.01 -6.24
C LYS A 411 7.48 -41.81 -6.42
N LYS A 412 6.95 -41.98 -7.64
CA LYS A 412 5.54 -42.39 -7.89
C LYS A 412 4.54 -41.49 -7.15
N LYS A 413 4.96 -40.30 -6.70
CA LYS A 413 4.16 -39.38 -5.89
C LYS A 413 3.26 -38.58 -6.83
N ARG A 414 2.18 -39.23 -7.28
CA ARG A 414 1.18 -38.59 -8.16
C ARG A 414 0.30 -37.57 -7.45
N HIS A 415 0.36 -37.54 -6.12
CA HIS A 415 -0.53 -36.73 -5.31
C HIS A 415 0.14 -36.11 -4.08
N TRP A 416 -0.34 -34.94 -3.70
CA TRP A 416 0.08 -34.20 -2.52
C TRP A 416 -1.08 -34.07 -1.54
N LYS A 417 -0.82 -34.38 -0.27
CA LYS A 417 -1.85 -34.29 0.76
C LYS A 417 -2.08 -32.84 1.16
N ASP A 418 -3.32 -32.38 1.07
CA ASP A 418 -3.74 -31.16 1.75
C ASP A 418 -4.10 -31.48 3.19
N ASN A 419 -3.35 -30.92 4.14
CA ASN A 419 -3.58 -31.16 5.55
C ASN A 419 -4.88 -30.53 6.09
N LYS A 420 -5.44 -29.52 5.40
CA LYS A 420 -6.70 -28.86 5.76
C LYS A 420 -7.88 -29.74 5.36
N THR A 421 -7.98 -30.11 4.09
CA THR A 421 -9.10 -30.91 3.57
C THR A 421 -8.89 -32.43 3.70
N LYS A 422 -7.69 -32.87 4.07
CA LYS A 422 -7.22 -34.27 4.06
C LYS A 422 -7.27 -34.96 2.69
N LYS A 423 -7.52 -34.21 1.61
CA LYS A 423 -7.59 -34.74 0.24
C LYS A 423 -6.19 -34.93 -0.36
N MET A 424 -6.08 -35.89 -1.25
CA MET A 424 -4.91 -36.10 -2.11
C MET A 424 -5.12 -35.32 -3.40
N LEU A 425 -4.24 -34.36 -3.69
CA LEU A 425 -4.33 -33.45 -4.82
C LEU A 425 -3.46 -33.96 -5.97
N PRO A 426 -3.97 -34.18 -7.19
CA PRO A 426 -3.12 -34.36 -8.37
C PRO A 426 -2.32 -33.08 -8.66
N PHE A 427 -1.28 -33.18 -9.50
CA PHE A 427 -0.36 -32.06 -9.76
C PHE A 427 -1.08 -30.77 -10.21
N ALA A 428 -2.03 -30.85 -11.13
CA ALA A 428 -2.82 -29.69 -11.55
C ALA A 428 -3.54 -29.00 -10.36
N LYS A 429 -4.12 -29.78 -9.44
CA LYS A 429 -4.79 -29.25 -8.24
C LYS A 429 -3.81 -28.74 -7.19
N LEU A 430 -2.59 -29.28 -7.13
CA LEU A 430 -1.51 -28.71 -6.33
C LEU A 430 -1.19 -27.29 -6.82
N ILE A 431 -1.01 -27.12 -8.14
CA ILE A 431 -0.72 -25.80 -8.74
C ILE A 431 -1.86 -24.82 -8.48
N ASP A 432 -3.12 -25.21 -8.70
CA ASP A 432 -4.29 -24.37 -8.37
C ASP A 432 -4.27 -23.91 -6.91
N THR A 433 -3.91 -24.82 -6.00
CA THR A 433 -3.86 -24.53 -4.55
C THR A 433 -2.70 -23.59 -4.20
N LEU A 434 -1.57 -23.70 -4.89
CA LEU A 434 -0.42 -22.80 -4.70
C LEU A 434 -0.70 -21.42 -5.31
N LYS A 435 -1.40 -21.31 -6.44
CA LYS A 435 -1.85 -20.02 -7.00
C LYS A 435 -2.76 -19.26 -6.05
N GLN A 436 -3.70 -19.96 -5.41
CA GLN A 436 -4.55 -19.35 -4.36
C GLN A 436 -3.74 -18.89 -3.14
N GLU A 437 -2.65 -19.59 -2.81
CA GLU A 437 -1.74 -19.15 -1.76
C GLU A 437 -0.93 -17.91 -2.19
N ALA A 438 -0.43 -17.88 -3.42
CA ALA A 438 0.27 -16.73 -3.97
C ALA A 438 -0.60 -15.47 -3.93
N ASP A 439 -1.86 -15.57 -4.35
CA ASP A 439 -2.86 -14.51 -4.23
C ASP A 439 -3.02 -14.00 -2.79
N TYR A 440 -3.09 -14.92 -1.83
CA TYR A 440 -3.19 -14.59 -0.41
C TYR A 440 -1.92 -13.89 0.10
N LEU A 441 -0.73 -14.36 -0.32
CA LEU A 441 0.55 -13.78 0.08
C LEU A 441 0.78 -12.39 -0.53
N THR A 442 0.45 -12.18 -1.80
CA THR A 442 0.55 -10.88 -2.47
C THR A 442 -0.24 -9.81 -1.71
N ARG A 443 -1.46 -10.13 -1.24
CA ARG A 443 -2.27 -9.23 -0.40
C ARG A 443 -1.64 -8.91 0.95
N ARG A 444 -0.83 -9.82 1.51
CA ARG A 444 -0.20 -9.70 2.83
C ARG A 444 1.15 -8.98 2.77
N HIS A 445 1.76 -8.87 1.59
CA HIS A 445 3.07 -8.27 1.38
C HIS A 445 2.95 -7.07 0.43
N PRO A 446 2.71 -5.83 0.93
CA PRO A 446 2.42 -4.65 0.10
C PRO A 446 3.50 -4.26 -0.93
N LYS A 447 4.72 -4.79 -0.78
CA LYS A 447 5.82 -4.57 -1.74
C LYS A 447 5.79 -5.52 -2.93
N VAL A 448 5.00 -6.59 -2.85
CA VAL A 448 4.79 -7.57 -3.92
C VAL A 448 3.59 -7.11 -4.74
N ALA A 449 3.83 -6.75 -5.99
CA ALA A 449 2.77 -6.37 -6.91
C ALA A 449 2.05 -7.61 -7.44
N ASP A 450 2.80 -8.64 -7.83
CA ASP A 450 2.25 -9.91 -8.28
C ASP A 450 3.24 -11.07 -8.11
N LEU A 451 2.69 -12.29 -8.00
CA LEU A 451 3.42 -13.53 -7.82
C LEU A 451 2.67 -14.66 -8.52
N GLU A 452 3.27 -15.24 -9.56
CA GLU A 452 2.65 -16.34 -10.32
C GLU A 452 3.29 -17.69 -9.99
N VAL A 453 2.45 -18.72 -9.94
CA VAL A 453 2.90 -20.11 -9.80
C VAL A 453 2.80 -20.83 -11.14
N VAL A 454 3.94 -21.21 -11.71
CA VAL A 454 3.99 -21.96 -12.97
C VAL A 454 4.31 -23.42 -12.68
N GLY A 455 3.44 -24.33 -13.14
CA GLY A 455 3.66 -25.78 -13.01
C GLY A 455 4.07 -26.40 -14.33
N ILE A 456 5.16 -27.18 -14.36
CA ILE A 456 5.57 -27.98 -15.53
C ILE A 456 5.68 -29.45 -15.14
N ASP A 457 4.98 -30.31 -15.87
CA ASP A 457 4.83 -31.74 -15.59
C ASP A 457 5.55 -32.59 -16.65
N PHE A 458 6.69 -33.16 -16.26
CA PHE A 458 7.47 -34.01 -17.16
C PHE A 458 6.84 -35.39 -17.37
N THR A 459 5.76 -35.73 -16.65
CA THR A 459 5.13 -37.07 -16.62
C THR A 459 3.91 -37.23 -17.51
N ILE A 460 3.38 -36.13 -18.08
CA ILE A 460 2.16 -36.13 -18.92
C ILE A 460 2.24 -37.19 -20.03
N ARG A 461 3.39 -37.25 -20.73
CA ARG A 461 3.60 -38.16 -21.86
C ARG A 461 3.77 -39.64 -21.49
N PHE A 462 4.10 -39.93 -20.24
CA PHE A 462 4.37 -41.29 -19.77
C PHE A 462 3.18 -41.92 -19.06
N SER A 463 2.23 -41.08 -18.63
CA SER A 463 1.01 -41.51 -17.93
C SER A 463 -0.04 -42.11 -18.87
N ALA A 464 0.06 -41.90 -20.18
CA ALA A 464 -0.86 -42.42 -21.20
C ALA A 464 -0.54 -43.85 -21.69
N LYS A 465 0.47 -44.52 -21.12
CA LYS A 465 0.90 -45.88 -21.51
C LYS A 465 0.79 -46.94 -20.39
N GLU A 466 0.15 -46.61 -19.27
CA GLU A 466 -0.34 -47.60 -18.29
C GLU A 466 -1.86 -47.74 -18.43
#